data_AF-A0A8C6MR54-F1
#
_entry.id   AF-A0A8C6MR54-F1
#
_cell.length_a   1.000
_cell.length_b   1.000
_cell.length_c   1.000
_cell.angle_alpha   90.00
_cell.angle_beta   90.00
_cell.angle_gamma   90.00
#
_symmetry.space_group_name_H-M   'P 1'
#
loop_
_entity.id
_entity.type
_entity.pdbx_description
1 polymer ?
#
loop_
_entity_poly.entity_id
_entity_poly.type
_entity_poly.pdbx_seq_one_letter_code
_entity_poly.pdbx_strand_id
1 'polypeptide(L)'
;MAAEDPATRRVQVAEHPRLLKLKEMFNSKFGSTPKFYVRAPGRVNIIGEHIDYCGYSVIPMAVEQDMLIAVEPVKTHTLQLANTDPLYPDFSTTANNICIDKTKPLWHNYFLCGFKGIQEHFGLSKLPGMNCLVDGNIPPSSGLSSSSALVCCAGLVTLTVLGLRLSKVELAEICAKSERYIGTEGGGMDQSISFLAEEGTAKLIEFSPLRATNVKLPSGAVFVIANSCVEMNKAATSHFNVRVMECRLAAKVLAKHKGLQWDNVLRLEEVQSKLGISLEEMLLVTEDALHPEPYSREEICRCLGISLEKLRTQILTPNTQDVQNKDAEQQVYI
;
A
#
# COMPACT_ATOMS: atom_id res chain seq x y z
N MET A 1 5.80 6.50 20.62
CA MET A 1 7.11 6.35 19.93
C MET A 1 6.93 6.64 18.43
N ALA A 2 6.63 7.88 18.05
CA ALA A 2 6.19 8.23 16.68
C ALA A 2 7.24 9.02 15.86
N ALA A 3 8.44 9.26 16.39
CA ALA A 3 9.42 10.19 15.82
C ALA A 3 10.78 9.55 15.49
N GLU A 4 10.88 8.22 15.49
CA GLU A 4 12.13 7.54 15.15
C GLU A 4 12.22 7.28 13.64
N ASP A 5 13.38 7.58 13.06
CA ASP A 5 13.71 7.28 11.67
C ASP A 5 14.05 5.79 11.49
N PRO A 6 14.01 5.26 10.26
CA PRO A 6 14.55 3.94 9.97
C PRO A 6 16.02 3.81 10.39
N ALA A 7 16.35 2.69 11.02
CA ALA A 7 17.71 2.44 11.52
C ALA A 7 18.72 2.21 10.37
N THR A 8 19.97 2.63 10.56
CA THR A 8 21.08 2.28 9.68
C THR A 8 21.96 1.23 10.34
N ARG A 9 22.08 0.06 9.73
CA ARG A 9 22.93 -1.04 10.21
C ARG A 9 24.20 -1.13 9.39
N ARG A 10 25.37 -1.14 10.05
CA ARG A 10 26.64 -1.51 9.42
C ARG A 10 26.75 -3.04 9.37
N VAL A 11 27.16 -3.57 8.24
CA VAL A 11 27.26 -5.01 8.00
C VAL A 11 28.54 -5.33 7.24
N GLN A 12 29.09 -6.51 7.49
CA GLN A 12 30.14 -7.07 6.64
C GLN A 12 29.46 -7.86 5.51
N VAL A 13 29.50 -7.36 4.29
CA VAL A 13 28.75 -7.96 3.16
C VAL A 13 29.06 -9.45 2.96
N ALA A 14 30.30 -9.88 3.23
CA ALA A 14 30.73 -11.27 3.11
C ALA A 14 30.03 -12.24 4.09
N GLU A 15 29.53 -11.74 5.24
CA GLU A 15 28.80 -12.54 6.24
C GLU A 15 27.33 -12.74 5.87
N HIS A 16 26.85 -12.09 4.79
CA HIS A 16 25.46 -12.12 4.35
C HIS A 16 25.39 -12.60 2.90
N PRO A 17 25.17 -13.91 2.64
CA PRO A 17 25.22 -14.48 1.30
C PRO A 17 24.35 -13.75 0.27
N ARG A 18 23.16 -13.30 0.67
CA ARG A 18 22.25 -12.53 -0.20
C ARG A 18 22.82 -11.15 -0.57
N LEU A 19 23.47 -10.45 0.36
CA LEU A 19 24.13 -9.16 0.07
C LEU A 19 25.36 -9.36 -0.81
N LEU A 20 26.15 -10.41 -0.56
CA LEU A 20 27.33 -10.71 -1.37
C LEU A 20 26.94 -10.99 -2.82
N LYS A 21 25.95 -11.87 -3.04
CA LYS A 21 25.40 -12.15 -4.38
C LYS A 21 24.89 -10.87 -5.04
N LEU A 22 24.13 -10.05 -4.30
CA LEU A 22 23.58 -8.81 -4.83
C LEU A 22 24.69 -7.80 -5.21
N LYS A 23 25.75 -7.71 -4.41
CA LYS A 23 26.94 -6.88 -4.70
C LYS A 23 27.62 -7.30 -6.01
N GLU A 24 27.85 -8.60 -6.18
CA GLU A 24 28.51 -9.17 -7.36
C GLU A 24 27.68 -8.95 -8.62
N MET A 25 26.38 -9.22 -8.56
CA MET A 25 25.46 -8.97 -9.67
C MET A 25 25.36 -7.48 -10.00
N PHE A 26 25.30 -6.61 -8.99
CA PHE A 26 25.29 -5.16 -9.17
C PHE A 26 26.56 -4.70 -9.90
N ASN A 27 27.73 -5.18 -9.47
CA ASN A 27 29.00 -4.86 -10.13
C ASN A 27 29.09 -5.38 -11.56
N SER A 28 28.58 -6.60 -11.81
CA SER A 28 28.49 -7.12 -13.18
C SER A 28 27.53 -6.31 -14.06
N LYS A 29 26.47 -5.72 -13.48
CA LYS A 29 25.44 -5.00 -14.22
C LYS A 29 25.83 -3.55 -14.53
N PHE A 30 26.38 -2.85 -13.55
CA PHE A 30 26.63 -1.40 -13.61
C PHE A 30 28.12 -1.03 -13.66
N GLY A 31 29.04 -2.00 -13.49
CA GLY A 31 30.48 -1.77 -13.53
C GLY A 31 31.05 -1.08 -12.29
N SER A 32 30.26 -0.99 -11.20
CA SER A 32 30.60 -0.32 -9.95
C SER A 32 30.07 -1.12 -8.77
N THR A 33 30.57 -0.87 -7.56
CA THR A 33 30.01 -1.49 -6.35
C THR A 33 28.90 -0.62 -5.76
N PRO A 34 27.81 -1.19 -5.22
CA PRO A 34 26.76 -0.40 -4.58
C PRO A 34 27.30 0.37 -3.38
N LYS A 35 26.80 1.60 -3.20
CA LYS A 35 27.17 2.50 -2.11
C LYS A 35 26.48 2.12 -0.80
N PHE A 36 25.23 1.66 -0.88
CA PHE A 36 24.45 1.19 0.26
C PHE A 36 23.36 0.22 -0.20
N TYR A 37 22.66 -0.35 0.78
CA TYR A 37 21.52 -1.24 0.57
C TYR A 37 20.36 -0.79 1.45
N VAL A 38 19.15 -1.06 1.01
CA VAL A 38 17.92 -0.86 1.78
C VAL A 38 17.11 -2.14 1.74
N ARG A 39 16.45 -2.48 2.85
CA ARG A 39 15.44 -3.54 2.88
C ARG A 39 14.12 -3.04 3.46
N ALA A 40 13.02 -3.59 2.97
CA ALA A 40 11.69 -3.41 3.55
C ALA A 40 10.92 -4.74 3.52
N PRO A 41 10.41 -5.23 4.66
CA PRO A 41 9.77 -6.53 4.74
C PRO A 41 8.37 -6.54 4.13
N GLY A 42 7.95 -7.72 3.69
CA GLY A 42 6.53 -8.05 3.52
C GLY A 42 5.87 -8.25 4.87
N ARG A 43 4.61 -8.70 4.86
CA ARG A 43 3.84 -8.87 6.10
C ARG A 43 2.77 -9.94 6.00
N VAL A 44 2.41 -10.48 7.16
CA VAL A 44 1.19 -11.26 7.34
C VAL A 44 0.24 -10.45 8.22
N ASN A 45 -1.02 -10.37 7.80
CA ASN A 45 -2.07 -9.82 8.64
C ASN A 45 -2.65 -10.97 9.47
N ILE A 46 -2.67 -10.83 10.80
CA ILE A 46 -3.21 -11.87 11.68
C ILE A 46 -4.74 -11.78 11.69
N ILE A 47 -5.28 -10.56 11.79
CA ILE A 47 -6.71 -10.29 11.75
C ILE A 47 -6.98 -8.80 11.41
N GLY A 48 -8.14 -8.55 10.81
CA GLY A 48 -8.57 -7.23 10.35
C GLY A 48 -8.35 -7.07 8.85
N GLU A 49 -8.90 -7.97 8.05
CA GLU A 49 -8.84 -7.88 6.58
C GLU A 49 -9.84 -6.85 6.05
N HIS A 50 -9.48 -6.12 4.99
CA HIS A 50 -10.39 -5.22 4.28
C HIS A 50 -11.02 -4.09 5.12
N ILE A 51 -10.43 -3.73 6.25
CA ILE A 51 -10.94 -2.67 7.14
C ILE A 51 -10.00 -1.47 7.31
N ASP A 52 -8.74 -1.57 6.85
CA ASP A 52 -7.75 -0.49 6.99
C ASP A 52 -8.11 0.72 6.13
N TYR A 53 -8.57 0.53 4.90
CA TYR A 53 -9.11 1.61 4.07
C TYR A 53 -10.45 2.16 4.59
N CYS A 54 -11.15 1.40 5.43
CA CYS A 54 -12.34 1.85 6.16
C CYS A 54 -12.02 2.62 7.44
N GLY A 55 -10.73 2.79 7.78
CA GLY A 55 -10.27 3.58 8.93
C GLY A 55 -10.11 2.78 10.23
N TYR A 56 -10.48 1.50 10.23
CA TYR A 56 -10.36 0.66 11.42
C TYR A 56 -8.95 0.09 11.59
N SER A 57 -8.63 -0.24 12.84
CA SER A 57 -7.32 -0.77 13.22
C SER A 57 -7.16 -2.24 12.82
N VAL A 58 -5.92 -2.66 12.60
CA VAL A 58 -5.54 -4.00 12.11
C VAL A 58 -4.39 -4.58 12.92
N ILE A 59 -4.22 -5.91 12.92
CA ILE A 59 -3.13 -6.58 13.67
C ILE A 59 -2.23 -7.39 12.73
N PRO A 60 -1.27 -6.75 12.05
CA PRO A 60 -0.25 -7.45 11.28
C PRO A 60 1.05 -7.67 12.06
N MET A 61 1.92 -8.48 11.47
CA MET A 61 3.36 -8.51 11.77
C MET A 61 4.16 -8.62 10.47
N ALA A 62 5.37 -8.05 10.45
CA ALA A 62 6.28 -8.23 9.33
C ALA A 62 6.75 -9.68 9.25
N VAL A 63 6.94 -10.19 8.04
CA VAL A 63 7.62 -11.47 7.81
C VAL A 63 9.10 -11.22 7.49
N GLU A 64 9.93 -12.25 7.57
CA GLU A 64 11.36 -12.12 7.27
C GLU A 64 11.64 -11.89 5.78
N GLN A 65 10.75 -12.36 4.90
CA GLN A 65 10.86 -12.10 3.47
C GLN A 65 10.71 -10.60 3.20
N ASP A 66 11.58 -10.07 2.36
CA ASP A 66 11.71 -8.64 2.12
C ASP A 66 12.10 -8.32 0.66
N MET A 67 11.90 -7.06 0.31
CA MET A 67 12.54 -6.43 -0.84
C MET A 67 13.88 -5.86 -0.38
N LEU A 68 14.95 -6.20 -1.09
CA LEU A 68 16.31 -5.74 -0.85
C LEU A 68 16.84 -5.06 -2.10
N ILE A 69 17.32 -3.82 -1.96
CA ILE A 69 17.79 -3.02 -3.09
C ILE A 69 19.23 -2.57 -2.84
N ALA A 70 20.13 -2.89 -3.77
CA ALA A 70 21.48 -2.35 -3.83
C ALA A 70 21.49 -1.07 -4.67
N VAL A 71 22.17 -0.01 -4.18
CA VAL A 71 22.02 1.33 -4.73
C VAL A 71 23.37 2.02 -4.95
N GLU A 72 23.51 2.69 -6.09
CA GLU A 72 24.56 3.67 -6.36
C GLU A 72 23.92 4.98 -6.84
N PRO A 73 24.06 6.08 -6.08
CA PRO A 73 23.72 7.41 -6.58
C PRO A 73 24.66 7.82 -7.72
N VAL A 74 24.11 8.37 -8.81
CA VAL A 74 24.89 8.87 -9.95
C VAL A 74 24.69 10.39 -10.14
N LYS A 75 25.65 11.04 -10.80
CA LYS A 75 25.60 12.49 -11.06
C LYS A 75 24.62 12.88 -12.17
N THR A 76 24.18 11.93 -12.98
CA THR A 76 23.17 12.16 -14.02
C THR A 76 21.78 12.27 -13.39
N HIS A 77 20.76 12.52 -14.19
CA HIS A 77 19.34 12.43 -13.76
C HIS A 77 18.70 11.12 -14.24
N THR A 78 19.49 10.08 -14.49
CA THR A 78 18.99 8.80 -15.00
C THR A 78 18.72 7.85 -13.84
N LEU A 79 17.50 7.33 -13.78
CA LEU A 79 17.13 6.22 -12.92
C LEU A 79 17.27 4.93 -13.73
N GLN A 80 18.17 4.04 -13.32
CA GLN A 80 18.33 2.70 -13.92
C GLN A 80 17.91 1.65 -12.90
N LEU A 81 16.95 0.82 -13.26
CA LEU A 81 16.42 -0.25 -12.45
C LEU A 81 16.71 -1.59 -13.13
N ALA A 82 17.31 -2.50 -12.39
CA ALA A 82 17.48 -3.89 -12.77
C ALA A 82 16.90 -4.79 -11.66
N ASN A 83 16.62 -6.04 -11.99
CA ASN A 83 16.17 -7.05 -11.05
C ASN A 83 17.08 -8.29 -11.12
N THR A 84 17.23 -9.00 -10.00
CA THR A 84 17.97 -10.27 -9.98
C THR A 84 17.18 -11.41 -10.63
N ASP A 85 15.85 -11.31 -10.65
CA ASP A 85 14.97 -12.26 -11.33
C ASP A 85 14.71 -11.80 -12.78
N PRO A 86 15.04 -12.63 -13.79
CA PRO A 86 14.87 -12.29 -15.20
C PRO A 86 13.40 -12.10 -15.63
N LEU A 87 12.41 -12.51 -14.81
CA LEU A 87 11.01 -12.22 -15.06
C LEU A 87 10.69 -10.72 -15.02
N TYR A 88 11.54 -9.93 -14.36
CA TYR A 88 11.38 -8.49 -14.20
C TYR A 88 12.42 -7.74 -15.05
N PRO A 89 12.08 -7.34 -16.29
CA PRO A 89 13.04 -6.73 -17.21
C PRO A 89 13.55 -5.38 -16.70
N ASP A 90 14.77 -5.04 -17.09
CA ASP A 90 15.38 -3.75 -16.79
C ASP A 90 14.50 -2.58 -17.25
N PHE A 91 14.62 -1.45 -16.55
CA PHE A 91 13.93 -0.22 -16.87
C PHE A 91 14.84 0.99 -16.67
N SER A 92 14.72 1.99 -17.53
CA SER A 92 15.47 3.24 -17.40
C SER A 92 14.58 4.43 -17.75
N THR A 93 14.68 5.50 -16.97
CA THR A 93 13.96 6.75 -17.23
C THR A 93 14.75 7.95 -16.70
N THR A 94 14.27 9.15 -17.04
CA THR A 94 14.73 10.38 -16.39
C THR A 94 14.00 10.59 -15.06
N ALA A 95 14.76 10.86 -14.01
CA ALA A 95 14.28 11.14 -12.65
C ALA A 95 13.34 12.36 -12.56
N ASN A 96 13.29 13.19 -13.62
CA ASN A 96 12.53 14.44 -13.62
C ASN A 96 11.10 14.29 -14.17
N ASN A 97 10.78 13.20 -14.86
CA ASN A 97 9.46 13.02 -15.49
C ASN A 97 8.91 11.61 -15.23
N ILE A 98 8.44 11.39 -14.00
CA ILE A 98 7.89 10.11 -13.57
C ILE A 98 6.42 10.02 -13.96
N CYS A 99 6.16 9.27 -15.02
CA CYS A 99 4.83 8.83 -15.42
C CYS A 99 4.61 7.39 -14.94
N ILE A 100 3.50 7.15 -14.24
CA ILE A 100 3.12 5.83 -13.75
C ILE A 100 1.91 5.39 -14.55
N ASP A 101 2.10 4.38 -15.41
CA ASP A 101 1.02 3.80 -16.21
C ASP A 101 0.20 2.82 -15.36
N LYS A 102 -1.05 3.21 -15.09
CA LYS A 102 -2.02 2.41 -14.34
C LYS A 102 -2.65 1.29 -15.18
N THR A 103 -2.60 1.39 -16.50
CA THR A 103 -3.19 0.37 -17.40
C THR A 103 -2.30 -0.88 -17.43
N LYS A 104 -0.98 -0.62 -17.43
CA LYS A 104 0.19 -1.49 -17.43
C LYS A 104 0.92 -1.61 -16.09
N PRO A 105 0.45 -2.28 -15.01
CA PRO A 105 1.17 -2.28 -13.74
C PRO A 105 2.45 -3.16 -13.80
N LEU A 106 3.47 -2.66 -14.48
CA LEU A 106 4.80 -3.25 -14.57
C LEU A 106 5.52 -3.10 -13.23
N TRP A 107 6.43 -4.02 -12.92
CA TRP A 107 7.09 -4.09 -11.60
C TRP A 107 7.78 -2.77 -11.22
N HIS A 108 8.43 -2.09 -12.17
CA HIS A 108 9.13 -0.83 -11.90
C HIS A 108 8.18 0.29 -11.51
N ASN A 109 6.90 0.25 -11.89
CA ASN A 109 5.92 1.28 -11.50
C ASN A 109 5.73 1.33 -9.97
N TYR A 110 5.88 0.22 -9.25
CA TYR A 110 5.87 0.21 -7.79
C TYR A 110 7.11 0.91 -7.21
N PHE A 111 8.29 0.72 -7.80
CA PHE A 111 9.47 1.51 -7.42
C PHE A 111 9.22 3.00 -7.66
N LEU A 112 8.66 3.35 -8.83
CA LEU A 112 8.33 4.73 -9.19
C LEU A 112 7.30 5.35 -8.23
N CYS A 113 6.36 4.59 -7.69
CA CYS A 113 5.42 5.07 -6.67
C CYS A 113 6.19 5.59 -5.44
N GLY A 114 7.08 4.77 -4.87
CA GLY A 114 7.87 5.15 -3.70
C GLY A 114 8.80 6.33 -3.99
N PHE A 115 9.48 6.31 -5.14
CA PHE A 115 10.34 7.41 -5.59
C PHE A 115 9.57 8.73 -5.72
N LYS A 116 8.43 8.70 -6.42
CA LYS A 116 7.59 9.87 -6.68
C LYS A 116 6.99 10.42 -5.39
N GLY A 117 6.56 9.57 -4.46
CA GLY A 117 6.01 10.00 -3.17
C GLY A 117 7.01 10.84 -2.37
N ILE A 118 8.28 10.44 -2.30
CA ILE A 118 9.33 11.19 -1.61
C ILE A 118 9.68 12.48 -2.37
N GLN A 119 9.78 12.40 -3.70
CA GLN A 119 10.02 13.57 -4.55
C GLN A 119 8.96 14.67 -4.32
N GLU A 120 7.68 14.29 -4.33
CA GLU A 120 6.56 15.22 -4.17
C GLU A 120 6.47 15.77 -2.75
N HIS A 121 6.73 14.94 -1.73
CA HIS A 121 6.73 15.37 -0.33
C HIS A 121 7.70 16.54 -0.08
N PHE A 122 8.88 16.51 -0.70
CA PHE A 122 9.88 17.57 -0.59
C PHE A 122 9.79 18.63 -1.70
N GLY A 123 8.79 18.55 -2.60
CA GLY A 123 8.61 19.52 -3.70
C GLY A 123 9.78 19.57 -4.70
N LEU A 124 10.46 18.45 -4.91
CA LEU A 124 11.69 18.40 -5.72
C LEU A 124 11.38 18.20 -7.20
N SER A 125 11.80 19.14 -8.06
CA SER A 125 11.64 19.02 -9.51
C SER A 125 12.77 18.26 -10.20
N LYS A 126 13.91 18.11 -9.53
CA LYS A 126 15.09 17.39 -10.03
C LYS A 126 15.72 16.55 -8.94
N LEU A 127 15.91 15.27 -9.21
CA LEU A 127 16.61 14.37 -8.31
C LEU A 127 17.91 13.86 -8.96
N PRO A 128 18.95 13.57 -8.15
CA PRO A 128 20.06 12.79 -8.65
C PRO A 128 19.55 11.43 -9.13
N GLY A 129 20.13 10.96 -10.22
CA GLY A 129 19.89 9.62 -10.73
C GLY A 129 20.46 8.57 -9.79
N MET A 130 20.10 7.32 -10.03
CA MET A 130 20.66 6.19 -9.32
C MET A 130 20.58 4.91 -10.15
N ASN A 131 21.54 4.03 -9.92
CA ASN A 131 21.49 2.64 -10.37
C ASN A 131 20.97 1.80 -9.19
N CYS A 132 19.92 1.00 -9.44
CA CYS A 132 19.34 0.11 -8.45
C CYS A 132 19.27 -1.32 -8.99
N LEU A 133 19.72 -2.28 -8.20
CA LEU A 133 19.44 -3.70 -8.42
C LEU A 133 18.51 -4.20 -7.32
N VAL A 134 17.33 -4.65 -7.72
CA VAL A 134 16.27 -5.13 -6.84
C VAL A 134 16.33 -6.65 -6.72
N ASP A 135 16.21 -7.15 -5.50
CA ASP A 135 16.10 -8.57 -5.19
C ASP A 135 15.00 -8.76 -4.15
N GLY A 136 13.94 -9.49 -4.50
CA GLY A 136 12.81 -9.77 -3.63
C GLY A 136 12.65 -11.26 -3.40
N ASN A 137 12.42 -11.67 -2.14
CA ASN A 137 12.13 -13.08 -1.81
C ASN A 137 10.73 -13.28 -1.20
N ILE A 138 9.87 -12.27 -1.29
CA ILE A 138 8.44 -12.36 -0.95
C ILE A 138 7.72 -13.00 -2.13
N PRO A 139 6.90 -14.07 -1.93
CA PRO A 139 6.06 -14.62 -2.99
C PRO A 139 5.17 -13.53 -3.62
N PRO A 140 5.34 -13.23 -4.92
CA PRO A 140 4.60 -12.15 -5.56
C PRO A 140 3.11 -12.46 -5.59
N SER A 141 2.28 -11.41 -5.56
CA SER A 141 0.82 -11.53 -5.74
C SER A 141 0.09 -12.50 -4.78
N SER A 142 0.73 -12.89 -3.67
CA SER A 142 0.27 -13.98 -2.79
C SER A 142 -0.25 -13.51 -1.42
N GLY A 143 -0.64 -12.23 -1.32
CA GLY A 143 -1.22 -11.67 -0.09
C GLY A 143 -0.21 -11.25 0.99
N LEU A 144 1.09 -11.32 0.72
CA LEU A 144 2.17 -10.98 1.67
C LEU A 144 2.78 -9.58 1.45
N SER A 145 2.10 -8.72 0.69
CA SER A 145 2.48 -7.32 0.44
C SER A 145 3.85 -7.11 -0.20
N SER A 146 4.19 -7.94 -1.19
CA SER A 146 5.39 -7.74 -2.01
C SER A 146 5.39 -6.38 -2.72
N SER A 147 4.23 -5.86 -3.13
CA SER A 147 4.09 -4.54 -3.75
C SER A 147 4.48 -3.41 -2.79
N SER A 148 3.88 -3.40 -1.60
CA SER A 148 4.14 -2.39 -0.58
C SER A 148 5.57 -2.45 -0.06
N ALA A 149 6.14 -3.65 0.08
CA ALA A 149 7.56 -3.80 0.40
C ALA A 149 8.45 -3.13 -0.67
N LEU A 150 8.13 -3.27 -1.95
CA LEU A 150 8.88 -2.61 -3.04
C LEU A 150 8.70 -1.09 -3.01
N VAL A 151 7.47 -0.59 -2.79
CA VAL A 151 7.18 0.85 -2.64
C VAL A 151 7.95 1.44 -1.46
N CYS A 152 7.86 0.81 -0.28
CA CYS A 152 8.52 1.27 0.94
C CYS A 152 10.04 1.26 0.79
N CYS A 153 10.60 0.19 0.21
CA CYS A 153 12.03 0.11 -0.05
C CYS A 153 12.48 1.20 -1.03
N ALA A 154 11.74 1.44 -2.11
CA ALA A 154 12.06 2.50 -3.07
C ALA A 154 11.94 3.90 -2.48
N GLY A 155 10.94 4.16 -1.63
CA GLY A 155 10.82 5.40 -0.87
C GLY A 155 12.02 5.64 0.04
N LEU A 156 12.40 4.64 0.84
CA LEU A 156 13.56 4.75 1.73
C LEU A 156 14.88 4.87 0.96
N VAL A 157 15.03 4.17 -0.17
CA VAL A 157 16.17 4.38 -1.10
C VAL A 157 16.23 5.84 -1.53
N THR A 158 15.10 6.39 -1.99
CA THR A 158 15.04 7.77 -2.49
C THR A 158 15.38 8.78 -1.40
N LEU A 159 14.82 8.62 -0.21
CA LEU A 159 15.14 9.44 0.96
C LEU A 159 16.64 9.42 1.27
N THR A 160 17.24 8.22 1.27
CA THR A 160 18.65 8.00 1.58
C THR A 160 19.57 8.61 0.52
N VAL A 161 19.23 8.49 -0.77
CA VAL A 161 19.98 9.14 -1.86
C VAL A 161 19.97 10.66 -1.70
N LEU A 162 18.83 11.23 -1.29
CA LEU A 162 18.67 12.66 -1.06
C LEU A 162 19.40 13.16 0.20
N GLY A 163 19.80 12.25 1.11
CA GLY A 163 20.40 12.62 2.40
C GLY A 163 19.43 13.38 3.32
N LEU A 164 18.12 13.19 3.12
CA LEU A 164 17.05 13.78 3.92
C LEU A 164 16.60 12.79 5.01
N ARG A 165 15.77 13.27 5.95
CA ARG A 165 15.28 12.47 7.07
C ARG A 165 13.76 12.58 7.17
N LEU A 166 13.13 11.45 7.48
CA LEU A 166 11.71 11.30 7.77
C LEU A 166 11.57 10.20 8.82
N SER A 167 10.60 10.38 9.72
CA SER A 167 10.22 9.35 10.66
C SER A 167 9.62 8.14 9.94
N LYS A 168 9.65 6.98 10.60
CA LYS A 168 8.97 5.76 10.11
C LYS A 168 7.48 6.00 9.83
N VAL A 169 6.83 6.84 10.64
CA VAL A 169 5.41 7.20 10.49
C VAL A 169 5.19 8.00 9.20
N GLU A 170 5.98 9.05 8.97
CA GLU A 170 5.88 9.85 7.75
C GLU A 170 6.15 9.00 6.50
N LEU A 171 7.14 8.12 6.54
CA LEU A 171 7.43 7.20 5.44
C LEU A 171 6.27 6.25 5.15
N ALA A 172 5.66 5.66 6.19
CA ALA A 172 4.49 4.82 6.04
C ALA A 172 3.31 5.58 5.41
N GLU A 173 3.02 6.79 5.89
CA GLU A 173 1.91 7.61 5.38
C GLU A 173 2.14 8.06 3.93
N ILE A 174 3.37 8.45 3.58
CA ILE A 174 3.75 8.85 2.22
C ILE A 174 3.64 7.64 1.29
N CYS A 175 4.22 6.50 1.66
CA CYS A 175 4.21 5.30 0.84
C CYS A 175 2.78 4.74 0.65
N ALA A 176 1.93 4.79 1.69
CA ALA A 176 0.53 4.39 1.59
C ALA A 176 -0.24 5.24 0.56
N LYS A 177 0.01 6.55 0.53
CA LYS A 177 -0.59 7.44 -0.46
C LYS A 177 0.00 7.21 -1.85
N SER A 178 1.32 7.10 -1.95
CA SER A 178 2.00 7.01 -3.24
C SER A 178 1.79 5.67 -3.94
N GLU A 179 1.60 4.56 -3.21
CA GLU A 179 1.27 3.27 -3.81
C GLU A 179 -0.03 3.35 -4.62
N ARG A 180 -0.98 4.23 -4.24
CA ARG A 180 -2.21 4.45 -5.03
C ARG A 180 -1.95 5.01 -6.42
N TYR A 181 -0.75 5.51 -6.71
CA TYR A 181 -0.37 5.84 -8.09
C TYR A 181 -0.38 4.62 -9.02
N ILE A 182 -0.26 3.39 -8.50
CA ILE A 182 -0.43 2.18 -9.31
C ILE A 182 -1.89 1.95 -9.74
N GLY A 183 -2.85 2.60 -9.06
CA GLY A 183 -4.28 2.49 -9.35
C GLY A 183 -5.10 1.75 -8.29
N THR A 184 -4.48 1.16 -7.27
CA THR A 184 -5.19 0.53 -6.14
C THR A 184 -5.58 1.57 -5.09
N GLU A 185 -6.80 1.49 -4.55
CA GLU A 185 -7.32 2.41 -3.51
C GLU A 185 -7.15 1.86 -2.09
N GLY A 186 -6.02 1.19 -1.83
CA GLY A 186 -5.74 0.51 -0.55
C GLY A 186 -5.62 1.44 0.65
N GLY A 187 -5.65 0.84 1.84
CA GLY A 187 -5.42 1.52 3.10
C GLY A 187 -3.93 1.72 3.37
N GLY A 188 -3.53 1.70 4.64
CA GLY A 188 -2.18 1.98 5.08
C GLY A 188 -1.51 0.84 5.85
N MET A 189 -2.16 -0.32 6.00
CA MET A 189 -1.67 -1.42 6.82
C MET A 189 -0.25 -1.86 6.41
N ASP A 190 -0.09 -2.14 5.13
CA ASP A 190 1.09 -2.82 4.58
C ASP A 190 2.35 -1.98 4.72
N GLN A 191 2.26 -0.70 4.39
CA GLN A 191 3.36 0.25 4.48
C GLN A 191 3.66 0.58 5.94
N SER A 192 2.63 0.72 6.77
CA SER A 192 2.79 0.96 8.20
C SER A 192 3.56 -0.16 8.87
N ILE A 193 3.17 -1.42 8.69
CA ILE A 193 3.88 -2.54 9.32
C ILE A 193 5.28 -2.74 8.73
N SER A 194 5.50 -2.43 7.45
CA SER A 194 6.82 -2.53 6.83
C SER A 194 7.85 -1.58 7.50
N PHE A 195 7.43 -0.37 7.89
CA PHE A 195 8.29 0.59 8.59
C PHE A 195 8.26 0.49 10.13
N LEU A 196 7.13 0.10 10.71
CA LEU A 196 6.88 0.16 12.16
C LEU A 196 7.01 -1.19 12.88
N ALA A 197 7.28 -2.28 12.17
CA ALA A 197 7.50 -3.58 12.79
C ALA A 197 8.71 -3.57 13.74
N GLU A 198 8.60 -4.36 14.80
CA GLU A 198 9.68 -4.67 15.73
C GLU A 198 9.78 -6.18 15.86
N GLU A 199 11.00 -6.69 15.89
CA GLU A 199 11.26 -8.12 16.02
C GLU A 199 10.65 -8.68 17.32
N GLY A 200 10.00 -9.83 17.23
CA GLY A 200 9.40 -10.51 18.39
C GLY A 200 8.02 -10.03 18.83
N THR A 201 7.39 -9.08 18.13
CA THR A 201 6.02 -8.62 18.45
C THR A 201 5.19 -8.38 17.19
N ALA A 202 3.88 -8.65 17.27
CA ALA A 202 2.92 -8.08 16.32
C ALA A 202 2.60 -6.63 16.71
N LYS A 203 1.89 -5.91 15.83
CA LYS A 203 1.46 -4.54 16.11
C LYS A 203 -0.03 -4.38 15.85
N LEU A 204 -0.74 -3.74 16.78
CA LEU A 204 -2.02 -3.10 16.48
C LEU A 204 -1.69 -1.79 15.76
N ILE A 205 -2.03 -1.71 14.48
CA ILE A 205 -1.87 -0.51 13.66
C ILE A 205 -3.21 0.23 13.66
N GLU A 206 -3.19 1.47 14.14
CA GLU A 206 -4.33 2.37 14.18
C GLU A 206 -4.11 3.51 13.17
N PHE A 207 -5.17 4.08 12.62
CA PHE A 207 -5.08 5.12 11.58
C PHE A 207 -5.71 6.43 12.07
N SER A 208 -5.25 7.56 11.53
CA SER A 208 -5.78 8.91 11.79
C SER A 208 -5.89 9.29 13.29
N PRO A 209 -4.77 9.35 14.04
CA PRO A 209 -3.38 9.33 13.58
C PRO A 209 -2.79 7.92 13.49
N LEU A 210 -1.77 7.75 12.64
CA LEU A 210 -1.04 6.50 12.52
C LEU A 210 -0.30 6.16 13.83
N ARG A 211 -0.65 5.02 14.43
CA ARG A 211 -0.02 4.50 15.66
C ARG A 211 0.24 3.00 15.52
N ALA A 212 1.28 2.52 16.20
CA ALA A 212 1.63 1.11 16.27
C ALA A 212 1.87 0.71 17.74
N THR A 213 1.05 -0.21 18.23
CA THR A 213 1.09 -0.69 19.62
C THR A 213 1.47 -2.16 19.66
N ASN A 214 2.41 -2.55 20.53
CA ASN A 214 2.89 -3.93 20.63
C ASN A 214 1.77 -4.89 21.04
N VAL A 215 1.65 -6.00 20.33
CA VAL A 215 0.75 -7.11 20.63
C VAL A 215 1.59 -8.37 20.82
N LYS A 216 1.61 -8.87 22.06
CA LYS A 216 2.31 -10.12 22.40
C LYS A 216 1.49 -11.31 21.90
N LEU A 217 2.11 -12.14 21.07
CA LEU A 217 1.48 -13.35 20.55
C LEU A 217 1.46 -14.49 21.60
N PRO A 218 0.51 -15.44 21.50
CA PRO A 218 0.46 -16.60 22.38
C PRO A 218 1.72 -17.47 22.24
N SER A 219 2.36 -17.83 23.36
CA SER A 219 3.62 -18.61 23.35
C SER A 219 3.43 -20.10 23.03
N GLY A 220 2.20 -20.61 23.06
CA GLY A 220 1.89 -22.03 22.86
C GLY A 220 1.48 -22.41 21.44
N ALA A 221 1.62 -21.49 20.48
CA ALA A 221 1.21 -21.69 19.09
C ALA A 221 2.24 -21.10 18.12
N VAL A 222 2.19 -21.56 16.87
CA VAL A 222 3.03 -21.07 15.77
C VAL A 222 2.12 -20.62 14.64
N PHE A 223 2.40 -19.44 14.10
CA PHE A 223 1.75 -18.97 12.87
C PHE A 223 2.44 -19.58 11.65
N VAL A 224 1.66 -20.23 10.79
CA VAL A 224 2.14 -20.86 9.55
C VAL A 224 1.47 -20.20 8.36
N ILE A 225 2.28 -19.72 7.41
CA ILE A 225 1.79 -19.18 6.14
C ILE A 225 1.77 -20.33 5.13
N ALA A 226 0.58 -20.65 4.61
CA ALA A 226 0.39 -21.61 3.54
C ALA A 226 -0.11 -20.88 2.29
N ASN A 227 0.72 -20.83 1.25
CA ASN A 227 0.33 -20.22 -0.02
C ASN A 227 -0.64 -21.14 -0.77
N SER A 228 -1.79 -20.62 -1.22
CA SER A 228 -2.72 -21.36 -2.08
C SER A 228 -2.15 -21.64 -3.48
N CYS A 229 -1.04 -20.99 -3.82
CA CYS A 229 -0.42 -20.97 -5.15
C CYS A 229 -1.31 -20.34 -6.22
N VAL A 230 -2.35 -19.61 -5.82
CA VAL A 230 -3.19 -18.80 -6.72
C VAL A 230 -2.73 -17.35 -6.62
N GLU A 231 -2.14 -16.84 -7.69
CA GLU A 231 -1.70 -15.45 -7.75
C GLU A 231 -2.88 -14.50 -8.01
N MET A 232 -2.94 -13.41 -7.24
CA MET A 232 -3.90 -12.33 -7.45
C MET A 232 -3.19 -10.98 -7.42
N ASN A 233 -3.00 -10.39 -8.60
CA ASN A 233 -2.45 -9.04 -8.75
C ASN A 233 -3.57 -8.00 -8.61
N LYS A 234 -3.49 -7.21 -7.53
CA LYS A 234 -4.51 -6.24 -7.13
C LYS A 234 -4.56 -5.05 -8.07
N ALA A 235 -3.42 -4.62 -8.63
CA ALA A 235 -3.37 -3.51 -9.58
C ALA A 235 -3.85 -3.91 -10.98
N ALA A 236 -3.79 -5.20 -11.31
CA ALA A 236 -4.23 -5.71 -12.62
C ALA A 236 -5.73 -6.05 -12.69
N THR A 237 -6.45 -6.02 -11.56
CA THR A 237 -7.87 -6.40 -11.47
C THR A 237 -8.67 -5.33 -10.73
N SER A 238 -9.99 -5.27 -10.98
CA SER A 238 -10.87 -4.28 -10.34
C SER A 238 -11.38 -4.71 -8.96
N HIS A 239 -11.32 -6.01 -8.62
CA HIS A 239 -11.95 -6.60 -7.44
C HIS A 239 -11.65 -5.84 -6.14
N PHE A 240 -10.40 -5.44 -5.94
CA PHE A 240 -9.99 -4.72 -4.73
C PHE A 240 -10.66 -3.34 -4.65
N ASN A 241 -10.59 -2.54 -5.72
CA ASN A 241 -11.19 -1.21 -5.74
C ASN A 241 -12.72 -1.24 -5.68
N VAL A 242 -13.36 -2.29 -6.23
CA VAL A 242 -14.81 -2.50 -6.09
C VAL A 242 -15.19 -2.53 -4.62
N ARG A 243 -14.50 -3.34 -3.80
CA ARG A 243 -14.75 -3.43 -2.35
C ARG A 243 -14.52 -2.09 -1.63
N VAL A 244 -13.49 -1.34 -2.02
CA VAL A 244 -13.25 0.00 -1.46
C VAL A 244 -14.39 0.96 -1.79
N MET A 245 -14.91 0.93 -3.03
CA MET A 245 -16.04 1.78 -3.43
C MET A 245 -17.34 1.37 -2.75
N GLU A 246 -17.60 0.08 -2.60
CA GLU A 246 -18.74 -0.44 -1.85
C GLU A 246 -18.74 0.08 -0.41
N CYS A 247 -17.65 -0.07 0.34
CA CYS A 247 -17.57 0.47 1.69
C CYS A 247 -17.72 2.00 1.74
N ARG A 248 -17.19 2.72 0.76
CA ARG A 248 -17.34 4.18 0.66
C ARG A 248 -18.80 4.59 0.43
N LEU A 249 -19.50 3.87 -0.43
CA LEU A 249 -20.91 4.10 -0.73
C LEU A 249 -21.79 3.73 0.46
N ALA A 250 -21.54 2.58 1.10
CA ALA A 250 -22.19 2.17 2.35
C ALA A 250 -22.04 3.26 3.42
N ALA A 251 -20.82 3.76 3.66
CA ALA A 251 -20.57 4.83 4.62
C ALA A 251 -21.37 6.11 4.32
N LYS A 252 -21.48 6.48 3.05
CA LYS A 252 -22.28 7.64 2.62
C LYS A 252 -23.78 7.42 2.86
N VAL A 253 -24.30 6.24 2.53
CA VAL A 253 -25.72 5.91 2.76
C VAL A 253 -26.03 5.86 4.26
N LEU A 254 -25.18 5.21 5.06
CA LEU A 254 -25.31 5.15 6.52
C LEU A 254 -25.29 6.55 7.16
N ALA A 255 -24.32 7.38 6.75
CA ALA A 255 -24.24 8.76 7.21
C ALA A 255 -25.52 9.53 6.89
N LYS A 256 -26.04 9.40 5.66
CA LYS A 256 -27.27 10.08 5.26
C LYS A 256 -28.50 9.56 6.03
N HIS A 257 -28.61 8.26 6.21
CA HIS A 257 -29.70 7.63 6.96
C HIS A 257 -29.75 8.15 8.42
N LYS A 258 -28.59 8.34 9.06
CA LYS A 258 -28.49 8.90 10.42
C LYS A 258 -28.44 10.44 10.47
N GLY A 259 -28.73 11.13 9.36
CA GLY A 259 -28.82 12.60 9.32
C GLY A 259 -27.47 13.32 9.40
N LEU A 260 -26.35 12.63 9.15
CA LEU A 260 -25.02 13.22 9.09
C LEU A 260 -24.73 13.84 7.71
N GLN A 261 -23.76 14.76 7.66
CA GLN A 261 -23.25 15.32 6.40
C GLN A 261 -22.44 14.27 5.61
N TRP A 262 -23.14 13.48 4.80
CA TRP A 262 -22.57 12.34 4.06
C TRP A 262 -21.61 12.74 2.92
N ASP A 263 -21.72 13.95 2.35
CA ASP A 263 -20.87 14.38 1.22
C ASP A 263 -19.37 14.28 1.57
N ASN A 264 -19.02 14.58 2.82
CA ASN A 264 -17.64 14.54 3.33
C ASN A 264 -17.22 13.19 3.91
N VAL A 265 -18.14 12.24 4.07
CA VAL A 265 -17.84 10.91 4.62
C VAL A 265 -17.22 10.04 3.54
N LEU A 266 -16.06 9.45 3.85
CA LEU A 266 -15.33 8.57 2.93
C LEU A 266 -15.18 7.14 3.45
N ARG A 267 -15.36 6.93 4.76
CA ARG A 267 -15.03 5.67 5.44
C ARG A 267 -16.11 5.25 6.42
N LEU A 268 -16.22 3.94 6.65
CA LEU A 268 -17.18 3.38 7.60
C LEU A 268 -16.89 3.82 9.04
N GLU A 269 -15.61 3.85 9.45
CA GLU A 269 -15.23 4.30 10.79
C GLU A 269 -15.65 5.75 11.07
N GLU A 270 -15.61 6.62 10.06
CA GLU A 270 -16.04 8.03 10.21
C GLU A 270 -17.52 8.14 10.61
N VAL A 271 -18.36 7.20 10.16
CA VAL A 271 -19.79 7.17 10.54
C VAL A 271 -19.92 6.78 12.01
N GLN A 272 -19.27 5.69 12.42
CA GLN A 272 -19.28 5.23 13.80
C GLN A 272 -18.77 6.33 14.75
N SER A 273 -17.62 6.92 14.42
CA SER A 273 -16.97 7.96 15.21
C SER A 273 -17.86 9.21 15.37
N LYS A 274 -18.53 9.64 14.30
CA LYS A 274 -19.48 10.77 14.34
C LYS A 274 -20.74 10.49 15.16
N LEU A 275 -21.18 9.23 15.20
CA LEU A 275 -22.33 8.83 16.02
C LEU A 275 -21.95 8.60 17.49
N GLY A 276 -20.67 8.33 17.78
CA GLY A 276 -20.20 8.07 19.13
C GLY A 276 -20.72 6.75 19.70
N ILE A 277 -20.91 5.73 18.85
CA ILE A 277 -21.48 4.43 19.22
C ILE A 277 -20.46 3.30 19.15
N SER A 278 -20.75 2.19 19.81
CA SER A 278 -19.97 0.95 19.74
C SER A 278 -20.03 0.27 18.36
N LEU A 279 -19.15 -0.70 18.12
CA LEU A 279 -19.18 -1.50 16.90
C LEU A 279 -20.46 -2.35 16.84
N GLU A 280 -20.90 -2.88 17.97
CA GLU A 280 -22.13 -3.67 18.10
C GLU A 280 -23.37 -2.85 17.76
N GLU A 281 -23.44 -1.61 18.24
CA GLU A 281 -24.51 -0.67 17.86
C GLU A 281 -24.42 -0.30 16.38
N MET A 282 -23.22 -0.16 15.82
CA MET A 282 -23.03 0.13 14.40
C MET A 282 -23.55 -1.01 13.50
N LEU A 283 -23.51 -2.26 13.96
CA LEU A 283 -24.16 -3.40 13.27
C LEU A 283 -25.67 -3.23 13.21
N LEU A 284 -26.31 -2.83 14.31
CA LEU A 284 -27.76 -2.54 14.34
C LEU A 284 -28.12 -1.37 13.42
N VAL A 285 -27.30 -0.32 13.42
CA VAL A 285 -27.44 0.81 12.48
C VAL A 285 -27.35 0.35 11.03
N THR A 286 -26.48 -0.61 10.75
CA THR A 286 -26.28 -1.14 9.40
C THR A 286 -27.50 -1.95 8.95
N GLU A 287 -28.00 -2.85 9.80
CA GLU A 287 -29.22 -3.65 9.55
C GLU A 287 -30.45 -2.77 9.32
N ASP A 288 -30.59 -1.68 10.07
CA ASP A 288 -31.71 -0.74 9.91
C ASP A 288 -31.64 0.08 8.62
N ALA A 289 -30.41 0.38 8.15
CA ALA A 289 -30.18 1.37 7.10
C ALA A 289 -29.96 0.75 5.71
N LEU A 290 -29.39 -0.46 5.64
CA LEU A 290 -29.01 -1.13 4.40
C LEU A 290 -29.81 -2.41 4.24
N HIS A 291 -30.51 -2.56 3.12
CA HIS A 291 -31.19 -3.81 2.81
C HIS A 291 -30.20 -4.86 2.28
N PRO A 292 -30.48 -6.16 2.45
CA PRO A 292 -29.53 -7.22 2.11
C PRO A 292 -29.32 -7.43 0.60
N GLU A 293 -30.28 -7.00 -0.23
CA GLU A 293 -30.17 -7.15 -1.68
C GLU A 293 -29.15 -6.15 -2.28
N PRO A 294 -28.49 -6.48 -3.40
CA PRO A 294 -27.54 -5.56 -4.02
C PRO A 294 -28.23 -4.27 -4.48
N TYR A 295 -27.55 -3.14 -4.23
CA TYR A 295 -28.04 -1.82 -4.61
C TYR A 295 -27.77 -1.55 -6.09
N SER A 296 -28.76 -0.97 -6.78
CA SER A 296 -28.52 -0.38 -8.11
C SER A 296 -27.86 1.00 -8.00
N ARG A 297 -27.23 1.46 -9.08
CA ARG A 297 -26.64 2.82 -9.12
C ARG A 297 -27.71 3.90 -9.02
N GLU A 298 -28.86 3.68 -9.65
CA GLU A 298 -30.01 4.57 -9.65
C GLU A 298 -30.63 4.66 -8.25
N GLU A 299 -30.63 3.55 -7.52
CA GLU A 299 -31.03 3.52 -6.12
C GLU A 299 -30.05 4.28 -5.24
N ILE A 300 -28.74 4.05 -5.36
CA ILE A 300 -27.72 4.83 -4.64
C ILE A 300 -27.87 6.32 -4.92
N CYS A 301 -28.07 6.70 -6.19
CA CYS A 301 -28.34 8.09 -6.58
C CYS A 301 -29.59 8.65 -5.91
N ARG A 302 -30.68 7.88 -5.82
CA ARG A 302 -31.89 8.26 -5.10
C ARG A 302 -31.63 8.44 -3.60
N CYS A 303 -31.00 7.44 -2.98
CA CYS A 303 -30.63 7.47 -1.56
C CYS A 303 -29.83 8.72 -1.26
N LEU A 304 -28.79 9.02 -2.05
CA LEU A 304 -27.89 10.16 -1.84
C LEU A 304 -28.42 11.49 -2.39
N GLY A 305 -29.43 11.49 -3.25
CA GLY A 305 -29.99 12.69 -3.86
C GLY A 305 -29.04 13.33 -4.87
N ILE A 306 -28.38 12.51 -5.69
CA ILE A 306 -27.39 12.94 -6.69
C ILE A 306 -27.69 12.38 -8.07
N SER A 307 -27.10 12.98 -9.11
CA SER A 307 -27.15 12.43 -10.47
C SER A 307 -26.20 11.24 -10.65
N LEU A 308 -26.49 10.39 -11.63
CA LEU A 308 -25.57 9.31 -12.07
C LEU A 308 -24.23 9.87 -12.54
N GLU A 309 -24.23 11.06 -13.15
CA GLU A 309 -23.00 11.74 -13.54
C GLU A 309 -22.14 12.12 -12.33
N LYS A 310 -22.74 12.66 -11.26
CA LYS A 310 -22.02 12.97 -10.02
C LYS A 310 -21.46 11.69 -9.37
N LEU A 311 -22.24 10.61 -9.34
CA LEU A 311 -21.78 9.31 -8.85
C LEU A 311 -20.54 8.81 -9.63
N ARG A 312 -20.61 8.83 -10.96
CA ARG A 312 -19.53 8.36 -11.84
C ARG A 312 -18.26 9.19 -11.76
N THR A 313 -18.39 10.52 -11.72
CA THR A 313 -17.25 11.44 -11.88
C THR A 313 -16.61 11.85 -10.56
N GLN A 314 -17.36 11.85 -9.45
CA GLN A 314 -16.88 12.37 -8.16
C GLN A 314 -16.71 11.31 -7.07
N ILE A 315 -17.33 10.14 -7.22
CA ILE A 315 -17.33 9.10 -6.17
C ILE A 315 -16.61 7.84 -6.64
N LEU A 316 -17.02 7.30 -7.79
CA LEU A 316 -16.43 6.07 -8.35
C LEU A 316 -15.02 6.32 -8.90
N THR A 317 -14.18 5.30 -8.82
CA THR A 317 -12.85 5.29 -9.45
C THR A 317 -12.94 4.91 -10.93
N PRO A 318 -11.96 5.27 -11.78
CA PRO A 318 -12.01 4.94 -13.21
C PRO A 318 -12.26 3.45 -13.49
N ASN A 319 -11.65 2.55 -12.72
CA ASN A 319 -11.82 1.10 -12.88
C ASN A 319 -13.04 0.50 -12.17
N THR A 320 -13.90 1.33 -11.55
CA THR A 320 -15.18 0.91 -10.95
C THR A 320 -16.40 1.52 -11.66
N GLN A 321 -16.18 2.46 -12.59
CA GLN A 321 -17.23 3.11 -13.37
C GLN A 321 -18.04 2.15 -14.24
N ASP A 322 -17.44 1.08 -14.76
CA ASP A 322 -18.07 0.16 -15.71
C ASP A 322 -18.04 -1.30 -15.26
N VAL A 323 -17.97 -1.55 -13.94
CA VAL A 323 -18.04 -2.92 -13.41
C VAL A 323 -19.42 -3.51 -13.70
N GLN A 324 -19.51 -4.20 -14.83
CA GLN A 324 -20.57 -5.10 -15.19
C GLN A 324 -20.21 -6.44 -14.56
N ASN A 325 -20.92 -6.83 -13.49
CA ASN A 325 -20.87 -8.22 -13.06
C ASN A 325 -21.43 -9.04 -14.22
N LYS A 326 -20.70 -10.04 -14.71
CA LYS A 326 -21.12 -10.86 -15.86
C LYS A 326 -22.47 -11.58 -15.64
N ASP A 327 -22.96 -11.61 -14.40
CA ASP A 327 -24.26 -12.16 -14.01
C ASP A 327 -25.23 -11.12 -13.40
N ALA A 328 -24.84 -9.84 -13.31
CA ALA A 328 -25.66 -8.77 -12.73
C ALA A 328 -25.23 -7.40 -13.26
N GLU A 329 -25.89 -6.93 -14.31
CA GLU A 329 -25.72 -5.56 -14.78
C GLU A 329 -26.09 -4.59 -13.63
N GLN A 330 -25.15 -3.71 -13.26
CA GLN A 330 -25.37 -2.52 -12.41
C GLN A 330 -25.54 -2.71 -10.89
N GLN A 331 -25.19 -3.86 -10.32
CA GLN A 331 -25.30 -4.10 -8.88
C GLN A 331 -24.04 -3.68 -8.11
N VAL A 332 -24.24 -3.05 -6.95
CA VAL A 332 -23.23 -2.64 -5.96
C VAL A 332 -23.60 -3.31 -4.64
N TYR A 333 -22.68 -4.06 -4.04
CA TYR A 333 -22.91 -4.68 -2.74
C TYR A 333 -22.52 -3.67 -1.66
N ILE A 334 -23.47 -2.95 -1.07
CA ILE A 334 -23.23 -2.08 0.09
C ILE A 334 -23.91 -2.64 1.32
#